data_AF-A0A956IID3-F1
#
_entry.id   AF-A0A956IID3-F1
#
_cell.length_a   1.000
_cell.length_b   1.000
_cell.length_c   1.000
_cell.angle_alpha   90.00
_cell.angle_beta   90.00
_cell.angle_gamma   90.00
#
_symmetry.space_group_name_H-M   'P 1'
#
loop_
_entity.id
_entity.type
_entity.pdbx_description
1 polymer ?
#
loop_
_entity_poly.entity_id
_entity_poly.type
_entity_poly.pdbx_seq_one_letter_code
_entity_poly.pdbx_strand_id
1 'polypeptide(L)'
;THQLGAINFGAAKGLGLLGDLSGVEQRVIPTERYVAGGYCETTRVRRTLDDRPPFRVTLDPRQLDELVRLSEIGAAAGARVLWVSHPLPADHLRALENRAAIHHAIRETAERAGVVYRSYEDLDLDPLADFFDFHHLNAHGVERFNRALLADLERP
;
A
#
# COMPACT_ATOMS: atom_id res chain seq x y z
N THR A 1 -4.73 19.49 -13.83
CA THR A 1 -4.83 19.68 -12.37
C THR A 1 -5.17 18.35 -11.74
N HIS A 2 -4.48 18.03 -10.64
CA HIS A 2 -4.50 16.79 -9.84
C HIS A 2 -3.60 15.64 -10.33
N GLN A 3 -2.42 15.60 -9.72
CA GLN A 3 -1.54 14.44 -9.64
C GLN A 3 -1.96 13.61 -8.43
N LEU A 4 -2.28 12.34 -8.63
CA LEU A 4 -2.38 11.33 -7.58
C LEU A 4 -1.97 10.00 -8.21
N GLY A 5 -0.66 9.83 -8.38
CA GLY A 5 -0.05 8.55 -8.63
C GLY A 5 0.10 7.85 -7.29
N ALA A 6 -0.65 6.77 -7.09
CA ALA A 6 -0.47 5.88 -5.95
C ALA A 6 1.02 5.50 -5.82
N ILE A 7 1.62 5.83 -4.67
CA ILE A 7 2.91 5.29 -4.23
C ILE A 7 2.69 3.82 -3.84
N ASN A 8 2.26 3.00 -4.81
CA ASN A 8 2.32 1.54 -4.72
C ASN A 8 3.56 1.00 -5.46
N PHE A 9 4.35 1.86 -6.09
CA PHE A 9 5.59 1.45 -6.78
C PHE A 9 6.84 1.43 -5.89
N GLY A 10 6.79 2.01 -4.68
CA GLY A 10 7.97 2.12 -3.81
C GLY A 10 8.36 0.82 -3.08
N ALA A 11 7.41 -0.09 -2.84
CA ALA A 11 7.63 -1.23 -1.92
C ALA A 11 7.58 -2.61 -2.60
N ALA A 12 6.93 -2.76 -3.76
CA ALA A 12 6.70 -4.08 -4.38
C ALA A 12 7.98 -4.77 -4.91
N LYS A 13 9.12 -4.06 -4.94
CA LYS A 13 10.45 -4.68 -4.99
C LYS A 13 11.32 -4.00 -3.94
N GLY A 14 11.53 -4.66 -2.81
CA GLY A 14 12.51 -4.29 -1.78
C GLY A 14 13.97 -4.33 -2.24
N LEU A 15 14.26 -3.70 -3.38
CA LEU A 15 15.58 -3.50 -3.98
C LEU A 15 15.55 -2.14 -4.72
N GLY A 16 15.98 -1.06 -4.06
CA GLY A 16 16.57 0.06 -4.80
C GLY A 16 16.00 1.48 -4.63
N LEU A 17 15.49 1.88 -3.47
CA LEU A 17 15.35 3.32 -3.15
C LEU A 17 16.40 3.80 -2.13
N LEU A 18 17.61 3.23 -2.21
CA LEU A 18 18.81 3.75 -1.54
C LEU A 18 19.78 4.41 -2.54
N GLY A 19 19.37 4.58 -3.81
CA GLY A 19 20.19 5.17 -4.87
C GLY A 19 19.92 6.65 -5.06
N ASP A 20 20.94 7.38 -5.52
CA ASP A 20 20.81 8.73 -6.03
C ASP A 20 19.77 8.78 -7.16
N LEU A 21 18.71 9.57 -6.97
CA LEU A 21 17.61 9.74 -7.90
C LEU A 21 17.85 10.89 -8.89
N SER A 22 18.99 11.59 -8.81
CA SER A 22 19.38 12.65 -9.73
C SER A 22 19.71 12.07 -11.12
N GLY A 23 18.68 11.78 -11.89
CA GLY A 23 18.81 11.16 -13.21
C GLY A 23 17.65 10.24 -13.59
N VAL A 24 16.69 10.02 -12.70
CA VAL A 24 15.44 9.33 -13.05
C VAL A 24 14.57 10.26 -13.89
N GLU A 25 14.52 10.02 -15.20
CA GLU A 25 13.61 10.69 -16.12
C GLU A 25 12.39 9.82 -16.39
N GLN A 26 11.19 10.38 -16.22
CA GLN A 26 9.97 9.73 -16.68
C GLN A 26 9.92 9.77 -18.22
N ARG A 27 9.73 8.61 -18.86
CA ARG A 27 9.59 8.51 -20.32
C ARG A 27 8.26 7.90 -20.71
N VAL A 28 7.72 8.37 -21.82
CA VAL A 28 6.53 7.79 -22.46
C VAL A 28 6.97 6.57 -23.26
N ILE A 29 6.40 5.41 -22.97
CA ILE A 29 6.59 4.19 -23.77
C ILE A 29 5.42 4.14 -24.78
N PRO A 30 5.65 4.31 -26.10
CA PRO A 30 4.57 4.54 -27.08
C PRO A 30 3.51 3.43 -27.17
N THR A 31 3.86 2.22 -26.76
CA THR A 31 2.97 1.04 -26.75
C THR A 31 2.27 0.84 -25.43
N GLU A 32 2.61 1.61 -24.40
CA GLU A 32 2.04 1.48 -23.07
C GLU A 32 1.15 2.67 -22.77
N ARG A 33 -0.05 2.35 -22.30
CA ARG A 33 -1.01 3.35 -21.82
C ARG A 33 -1.14 3.16 -20.32
N TYR A 34 -0.84 4.20 -19.57
CA TYR A 34 -1.21 4.25 -18.16
C TYR A 34 -2.74 4.11 -18.06
N VAL A 35 -3.19 3.08 -17.35
CA VAL A 35 -4.61 2.88 -17.01
C VAL A 35 -4.79 3.34 -15.57
N ALA A 36 -5.58 4.39 -15.37
CA ALA A 36 -5.96 4.85 -14.05
C ALA A 36 -6.84 3.79 -13.37
N GLY A 37 -6.55 3.45 -12.11
CA GLY A 37 -7.32 2.44 -11.35
C GLY A 37 -6.47 1.32 -10.72
N GLY A 38 -5.17 1.55 -10.48
CA GLY A 38 -4.28 0.58 -9.86
C GLY A 38 -3.73 -0.42 -10.88
N TYR A 39 -2.41 -0.46 -11.00
CA TYR A 39 -1.75 -1.38 -11.92
C TYR A 39 -1.47 -2.71 -11.21
N CYS A 40 -2.13 -3.78 -11.64
CA CYS A 40 -1.76 -5.15 -11.31
C CYS A 40 -1.74 -5.96 -12.60
N GLU A 41 -0.54 -6.35 -13.06
CA GLU A 41 -0.34 -7.11 -14.31
C GLU A 41 -0.88 -8.55 -14.22
N THR A 42 -1.27 -9.01 -13.02
CA THR A 42 -1.57 -10.40 -12.78
C THR A 42 -3.06 -10.64 -12.52
N THR A 43 -3.63 -11.47 -13.40
CA THR A 43 -4.94 -12.13 -13.19
C THR A 43 -4.80 -13.44 -12.42
N ARG A 44 -3.57 -13.79 -11.99
CA ARG A 44 -3.35 -15.01 -11.23
C ARG A 44 -4.02 -14.87 -9.87
N VAL A 45 -4.67 -15.95 -9.49
CA VAL A 45 -5.27 -16.13 -8.18
C VAL A 45 -4.38 -16.99 -7.33
N ARG A 46 -4.39 -16.71 -6.03
CA ARG A 46 -3.80 -17.55 -5.02
C ARG A 46 -4.52 -18.90 -4.98
N ARG A 47 -3.77 -19.98 -4.82
CA ARG A 47 -4.31 -21.36 -4.91
C ARG A 47 -4.65 -21.99 -3.57
N THR A 48 -3.99 -21.54 -2.50
CA THR A 48 -4.07 -22.18 -1.18
C THR A 48 -4.10 -21.13 -0.08
N LEU A 49 -4.74 -21.47 1.03
CA LEU A 49 -4.70 -20.68 2.26
C LEU A 49 -3.32 -20.79 2.94
N ASP A 50 -3.06 -19.87 3.86
CA ASP A 50 -1.82 -19.65 4.58
C ASP A 50 -1.96 -20.43 5.87
N ASP A 51 -1.20 -21.50 5.97
CA ASP A 51 -1.15 -22.38 7.12
C ASP A 51 0.16 -22.20 7.91
N ARG A 52 0.86 -21.09 7.67
CA ARG A 52 2.12 -20.79 8.35
C ARG A 52 1.94 -20.71 9.87
N PRO A 53 2.98 -21.05 10.64
CA PRO A 53 2.96 -20.84 12.08
C PRO A 53 2.82 -19.36 12.42
N PRO A 54 2.31 -19.03 13.62
CA PRO A 54 2.26 -17.66 14.10
C PRO A 54 3.62 -16.96 13.97
N PHE A 55 3.60 -15.69 13.57
CA PHE A 55 4.79 -14.89 13.36
C PHE A 55 4.58 -13.45 13.84
N ARG A 56 5.70 -12.74 13.99
CA ARG A 56 5.74 -11.34 14.40
C ARG A 56 6.48 -10.53 13.35
N VAL A 57 6.05 -9.30 13.16
CA VAL A 57 6.74 -8.32 12.30
C VAL A 57 7.30 -7.21 13.16
N THR A 58 8.59 -6.89 12.98
CA THR A 58 9.20 -5.72 13.58
C THR A 58 9.20 -4.59 12.57
N LEU A 59 8.63 -3.44 12.94
CA LEU A 59 8.72 -2.23 12.14
C LEU A 59 10.15 -1.68 12.20
N ASP A 60 10.75 -1.42 11.04
CA ASP A 60 12.04 -0.73 10.97
C ASP A 60 11.80 0.78 11.16
N PRO A 61 12.36 1.41 12.21
CA PRO A 61 12.20 2.85 12.44
C PRO A 61 12.61 3.69 11.23
N ARG A 62 13.62 3.24 10.47
CA ARG A 62 14.11 3.97 9.28
C ARG A 62 13.07 4.02 8.17
N GLN A 63 12.23 2.98 8.04
CA GLN A 63 11.14 2.97 7.07
C GLN A 63 10.03 3.94 7.46
N LEU A 64 9.75 4.07 8.77
CA LEU A 64 8.78 5.03 9.28
C LEU A 64 9.28 6.47 9.10
N ASP A 65 10.56 6.73 9.41
CA ASP A 65 11.17 8.05 9.22
C ASP A 65 11.15 8.48 7.74
N GLU A 66 11.47 7.56 6.83
CA GLU A 66 11.41 7.86 5.39
C GLU A 66 9.96 8.11 4.93
N LEU A 67 8.98 7.40 5.47
CA LEU A 67 7.58 7.64 5.15
C LEU A 67 7.11 9.02 5.61
N VAL A 68 7.56 9.49 6.78
CA VAL A 68 7.35 10.87 7.23
C VAL A 68 7.96 11.86 6.25
N ARG A 69 9.24 11.69 5.90
CA ARG A 69 9.95 12.56 4.97
C ARG A 69 9.26 12.65 3.59
N LEU A 70 8.83 11.53 3.04
CA LEU A 70 8.10 11.50 1.77
C LEU A 70 6.76 12.26 1.86
N SER A 71 6.12 12.23 3.02
CA SER A 71 4.88 12.96 3.27
C SER A 71 5.11 14.46 3.32
N GLU A 72 6.20 14.90 3.96
CA GLU A 72 6.60 16.31 4.01
C GLU A 72 6.92 16.84 2.60
N ILE A 73 7.61 16.07 1.78
CA ILE A 73 7.89 16.41 0.37
C ILE A 73 6.58 16.60 -0.40
N GLY A 74 5.63 15.66 -0.24
CA GLY A 74 4.31 15.76 -0.87
C GLY A 74 3.53 17.00 -0.42
N ALA A 75 3.51 17.26 0.89
CA ALA A 75 2.84 18.42 1.47
C ALA A 75 3.47 19.75 1.01
N ALA A 76 4.81 19.83 0.95
CA ALA A 76 5.53 21.00 0.46
C ALA A 76 5.22 21.31 -1.02
N ALA A 77 4.89 20.29 -1.81
CA ALA A 77 4.42 20.43 -3.19
C ALA A 77 2.91 20.78 -3.28
N GLY A 78 2.23 20.99 -2.16
CA GLY A 78 0.80 21.31 -2.10
C GLY A 78 -0.13 20.10 -2.23
N ALA A 79 0.39 18.87 -2.08
CA ALA A 79 -0.44 17.66 -2.10
C ALA A 79 -1.06 17.39 -0.72
N ARG A 80 -2.27 16.81 -0.73
CA ARG A 80 -2.84 16.17 0.47
C ARG A 80 -2.31 14.74 0.53
N VAL A 81 -1.63 14.40 1.62
CA VAL A 81 -1.05 13.06 1.81
C VAL A 81 -1.92 12.25 2.77
N LEU A 82 -2.17 10.99 2.40
CA LEU A 82 -2.87 10.00 3.20
C LEU A 82 -2.01 8.74 3.26
N TRP A 83 -1.85 8.17 4.45
CA TRP A 83 -1.24 6.84 4.61
C TRP A 83 -2.31 5.77 4.60
N VAL A 84 -2.06 4.73 3.83
CA VAL A 84 -3.00 3.63 3.64
C VAL A 84 -2.29 2.30 3.84
N SER A 85 -2.83 1.47 4.73
CA SER A 85 -2.51 0.03 4.74
C SER A 85 -3.51 -0.70 3.87
N HIS A 86 -3.01 -1.36 2.82
CA HIS A 86 -3.83 -2.18 1.93
C HIS A 86 -4.31 -3.45 2.67
N PRO A 87 -5.41 -4.08 2.22
CA PRO A 87 -5.85 -5.34 2.81
C PRO A 87 -4.82 -6.46 2.63
N LEU A 88 -4.74 -7.33 3.63
CA LEU A 88 -4.02 -8.60 3.56
C LEU A 88 -5.03 -9.76 3.65
N PRO A 89 -4.69 -10.95 3.13
CA PRO A 89 -5.57 -12.12 3.24
C PRO A 89 -5.92 -12.42 4.70
N ALA A 90 -7.19 -12.70 4.99
CA ALA A 90 -7.66 -12.92 6.36
C ALA A 90 -6.94 -14.08 7.07
N ASP A 91 -6.55 -15.11 6.33
CA ASP A 91 -5.76 -16.23 6.81
C ASP A 91 -4.32 -15.85 7.14
N HIS A 92 -3.69 -14.96 6.36
CA HIS A 92 -2.39 -14.39 6.69
C HIS A 92 -2.45 -13.54 7.98
N LEU A 93 -3.49 -12.71 8.10
CA LEU A 93 -3.71 -11.87 9.28
C LEU A 93 -3.92 -12.67 10.56
N ARG A 94 -4.52 -13.87 10.49
CA ARG A 94 -4.68 -14.75 11.66
C ARG A 94 -3.36 -15.24 12.25
N ALA A 95 -2.32 -15.36 11.44
CA ALA A 95 -0.99 -15.80 11.89
C ALA A 95 -0.12 -14.64 12.43
N LEU A 96 -0.51 -13.37 12.22
CA LEU A 96 0.26 -12.21 12.69
C LEU A 96 -0.08 -11.85 14.14
N GLU A 97 0.81 -12.20 15.08
CA GLU A 97 0.53 -12.06 16.52
C GLU A 97 0.48 -10.60 17.02
N ASN A 98 1.26 -9.71 16.39
CA ASN A 98 1.43 -8.34 16.86
C ASN A 98 0.73 -7.30 15.97
N ARG A 99 -0.33 -7.71 15.25
CA ARG A 99 -1.13 -6.86 14.36
C ARG A 99 -1.56 -5.54 15.01
N ALA A 100 -2.16 -5.59 16.21
CA ALA A 100 -2.62 -4.39 16.90
C ALA A 100 -1.49 -3.41 17.24
N ALA A 101 -0.33 -3.93 17.67
CA ALA A 101 0.84 -3.11 17.99
C ALA A 101 1.42 -2.42 16.74
N ILE A 102 1.43 -3.11 15.59
CA ILE A 102 1.87 -2.54 14.32
C ILE A 102 0.96 -1.38 13.91
N HIS A 103 -0.35 -1.58 13.91
CA HIS A 103 -1.32 -0.52 13.57
C HIS A 103 -1.25 0.67 14.50
N HIS A 104 -1.04 0.43 15.80
CA HIS A 104 -0.86 1.49 16.78
C HIS A 104 0.39 2.33 16.48
N ALA A 105 1.55 1.69 16.26
CA ALA A 105 2.79 2.39 15.96
C ALA A 105 2.74 3.21 14.64
N ILE A 106 2.10 2.68 13.60
CA ILE A 106 1.91 3.40 12.32
C ILE A 106 0.99 4.60 12.55
N ARG A 107 -0.12 4.42 13.28
CA ARG A 107 -1.08 5.48 13.58
C ARG A 107 -0.44 6.61 14.38
N GLU A 108 0.26 6.30 15.47
CA GLU A 108 0.97 7.32 16.26
C GLU A 108 2.00 8.09 15.43
N THR A 109 2.68 7.40 14.51
CA THR A 109 3.66 8.04 13.63
C THR A 109 2.99 8.96 12.61
N ALA A 110 1.89 8.53 12.00
CA ALA A 110 1.10 9.35 11.10
C ALA A 110 0.55 10.60 11.81
N GLU A 111 0.00 10.44 13.02
CA GLU A 111 -0.53 11.54 13.83
C GLU A 111 0.54 12.59 14.16
N ARG A 112 1.75 12.16 14.57
CA ARG A 112 2.88 13.07 14.81
C ARG A 112 3.32 13.82 13.55
N ALA A 113 3.21 13.18 12.39
CA ALA A 113 3.50 13.79 11.09
C ALA A 113 2.36 14.67 10.54
N GLY A 114 1.23 14.77 11.25
CA GLY A 114 0.04 15.47 10.74
C GLY A 114 -0.61 14.80 9.53
N VAL A 115 -0.38 13.50 9.35
CA VAL A 115 -0.90 12.70 8.23
C VAL A 115 -2.04 11.82 8.70
N VAL A 116 -3.10 11.73 7.90
CA VAL A 116 -4.20 10.81 8.19
C VAL A 116 -3.77 9.38 7.86
N TYR A 117 -4.06 8.44 8.75
CA TYR A 117 -3.88 7.01 8.52
C TYR A 117 -5.21 6.28 8.38
N ARG A 118 -5.31 5.41 7.37
CA ARG A 118 -6.46 4.53 7.09
C ARG A 118 -5.97 3.10 6.85
N SER A 119 -6.66 2.14 7.47
CA SER A 119 -6.43 0.71 7.23
C SER A 119 -7.63 0.16 6.47
N TYR A 120 -7.36 -0.65 5.45
CA TYR A 120 -8.37 -1.39 4.69
C TYR A 120 -8.32 -2.89 4.94
N GLU A 121 -7.65 -3.35 6.00
CA GLU A 121 -7.57 -4.77 6.34
C GLU A 121 -8.92 -5.41 6.64
N ASP A 122 -9.92 -4.62 7.06
CA ASP A 122 -11.27 -5.10 7.32
C ASP A 122 -12.17 -5.06 6.06
N LEU A 123 -11.60 -4.75 4.90
CA LEU A 123 -12.29 -4.88 3.62
C LEU A 123 -12.58 -6.36 3.37
N ASP A 124 -13.85 -6.69 3.14
CA ASP A 124 -14.32 -8.05 2.91
C ASP A 124 -13.82 -8.60 1.56
N LEU A 125 -12.60 -9.11 1.54
CA LEU A 125 -11.95 -9.72 0.37
C LEU A 125 -11.80 -11.24 0.53
N ASP A 126 -12.03 -11.97 -0.55
CA ASP A 126 -11.83 -13.41 -0.62
C ASP A 126 -10.33 -13.73 -0.71
N PRO A 127 -9.75 -14.46 0.28
CA PRO A 127 -8.32 -14.78 0.31
C PRO A 127 -7.78 -15.53 -0.92
N LEU A 128 -8.63 -16.24 -1.65
CA LEU A 128 -8.28 -16.99 -2.85
C LEU A 128 -8.60 -16.21 -4.13
N ALA A 129 -9.71 -15.50 -4.18
CA ALA A 129 -10.17 -14.82 -5.39
C ALA A 129 -9.63 -13.39 -5.56
N ASP A 130 -9.27 -12.69 -4.47
CA ASP A 130 -8.85 -11.27 -4.50
C ASP A 130 -7.33 -11.06 -4.39
N PHE A 131 -6.58 -12.12 -4.13
CA PHE A 131 -5.15 -12.06 -3.89
C PHE A 131 -4.35 -12.87 -4.91
N PHE A 132 -3.17 -12.37 -5.25
CA PHE A 132 -2.16 -13.09 -6.03
C PHE A 132 -1.31 -14.00 -5.12
N ASP A 133 -0.91 -13.47 -3.96
CA ASP A 133 -0.15 -14.17 -2.93
C ASP A 133 -0.54 -13.67 -1.52
N PHE A 134 0.31 -13.90 -0.51
CA PHE A 134 0.02 -13.55 0.88
C PHE A 134 0.10 -12.05 1.21
N HIS A 135 0.62 -11.24 0.28
CA HIS A 135 0.88 -9.81 0.50
C HIS A 135 0.38 -8.93 -0.66
N HIS A 136 0.01 -9.51 -1.80
CA HIS A 136 -0.38 -8.76 -2.99
C HIS A 136 -1.80 -9.09 -3.45
N LEU A 137 -2.58 -8.04 -3.72
CA LEU A 137 -3.86 -8.14 -4.41
C LEU A 137 -3.66 -8.55 -5.88
N ASN A 138 -4.59 -9.31 -6.43
CA ASN A 138 -4.70 -9.48 -7.88
C ASN A 138 -5.55 -8.35 -8.50
N ALA A 139 -5.76 -8.37 -9.81
CA ALA A 139 -6.56 -7.35 -10.49
C ALA A 139 -7.97 -7.15 -9.89
N HIS A 140 -8.66 -8.23 -9.54
CA HIS A 140 -10.01 -8.16 -8.96
C HIS A 140 -9.99 -7.55 -7.54
N GLY A 141 -9.04 -7.96 -6.69
CA GLY A 141 -8.87 -7.37 -5.36
C GLY A 141 -8.49 -5.88 -5.40
N VAL A 142 -7.65 -5.47 -6.36
CA VAL A 142 -7.30 -4.06 -6.58
C VAL A 142 -8.52 -3.23 -6.95
N GLU A 143 -9.40 -3.74 -7.83
CA GLU A 143 -10.64 -3.04 -8.20
C GLU A 143 -11.52 -2.78 -6.96
N ARG A 144 -11.70 -3.81 -6.12
CA ARG A 144 -12.51 -3.71 -4.89
C ARG A 144 -11.90 -2.74 -3.89
N PHE A 145 -10.59 -2.82 -3.67
CA PHE A 145 -9.85 -1.90 -2.81
C PHE A 145 -9.97 -0.45 -3.29
N ASN A 146 -9.75 -0.20 -4.58
CA ASN A 146 -9.83 1.15 -5.14
C ASN A 146 -11.22 1.76 -5.03
N ARG A 147 -12.28 0.94 -5.20
CA ARG A 147 -13.65 1.40 -4.99
C ARG A 147 -13.87 1.88 -3.55
N ALA A 148 -13.36 1.16 -2.55
CA ALA A 148 -13.44 1.55 -1.15
C ALA A 148 -12.62 2.83 -0.86
N LEU A 149 -11.38 2.89 -1.37
CA LEU A 149 -10.51 4.05 -1.19
C LEU A 149 -11.09 5.31 -1.82
N LEU A 150 -11.58 5.24 -3.06
CA LEU A 150 -12.19 6.38 -3.74
C LEU A 150 -13.44 6.89 -3.00
N ALA A 151 -14.28 5.98 -2.52
CA ALA A 151 -15.44 6.35 -1.72
C ALA A 151 -15.07 7.09 -0.42
N ASP A 152 -13.93 6.76 0.19
CA ASP A 152 -13.42 7.47 1.37
C ASP A 152 -12.80 8.82 1.02
N LEU A 153 -12.12 8.94 -0.12
CA LEU A 153 -11.53 10.19 -0.59
C LEU A 153 -12.58 11.23 -1.03
N GLU A 154 -13.75 10.77 -1.49
CA GLU A 154 -14.87 11.61 -1.90
C GLU A 154 -15.72 12.12 -0.72
N ARG A 155 -15.55 11.54 0.48
CA ARG A 155 -16.23 12.01 1.69
C ARG A 155 -15.47 13.21 2.29
N PRO A 156 -16.14 14.38 2.47
CA PRO A 156 -15.50 15.60 2.95
C PRO A 156 -14.94 15.48 4.37
#